data_AF-A0A1W9LSI0-F1
#
_entry.id   AF-A0A1W9LSI0-F1
#
_cell.length_a   1.000
_cell.length_b   1.000
_cell.length_c   1.000
_cell.angle_alpha   90.00
_cell.angle_beta   90.00
_cell.angle_gamma   90.00
#
_symmetry.space_group_name_H-M   'P 1'
#
loop_
_entity.id
_entity.type
_entity.pdbx_description
1 polymer ?
#
loop_
_entity_poly.entity_id
_entity_poly.type
_entity_poly.pdbx_seq_one_letter_code
_entity_poly.pdbx_strand_id
1 'polypeptide(L)' 'MPRRIRSVGWRRRFFRRPGCVYHLYCRPDGSRYLSLLAPADWQGCPPHPYLGFWRLENDMSFSRVAGPETARATDGE' A
#
# COMPACT_ATOMS: atom_id res chain seq x y z
N MET A 1 12.74 27.74 -41.53
CA MET A 1 11.52 27.76 -40.68
C MET A 1 11.20 26.33 -40.21
N PRO A 2 10.57 26.11 -39.04
CA PRO A 2 11.20 25.45 -37.88
C PRO A 2 10.98 23.94 -37.73
N ARG A 3 11.96 23.31 -37.05
CA ARG A 3 12.02 21.89 -36.66
C ARG A 3 11.02 21.61 -35.53
N ARG A 4 10.00 20.78 -35.78
CA ARG A 4 9.07 20.29 -34.73
C ARG A 4 9.74 19.17 -33.93
N ILE A 5 10.25 19.52 -32.75
CA ILE A 5 10.58 18.56 -31.70
C ILE A 5 9.25 18.08 -31.14
N ARG A 6 8.89 16.81 -31.41
CA ARG A 6 7.75 16.17 -30.76
C ARG A 6 8.16 15.84 -29.34
N SER A 7 7.67 16.62 -28.38
CA SER A 7 7.77 16.38 -26.95
C SER A 7 7.35 14.94 -26.64
N VAL A 8 8.28 14.14 -26.13
CA VAL A 8 7.98 12.83 -25.53
C VAL A 8 7.15 13.11 -24.28
N GLY A 9 5.84 12.86 -24.39
CA GLY A 9 4.91 12.99 -23.28
C GLY A 9 5.34 12.08 -22.14
N TRP A 10 5.83 12.69 -21.05
CA TRP A 10 6.07 12.02 -19.78
C TRP A 10 4.73 11.61 -19.16
N ARG A 11 4.13 10.52 -19.66
CA ARG A 11 3.10 9.82 -18.90
C ARG A 11 3.81 8.94 -17.89
N ARG A 12 4.22 9.52 -16.76
CA ARG A 12 4.48 8.70 -15.57
C ARG A 12 3.16 8.09 -15.14
N ARG A 13 2.95 6.83 -15.48
CA ARG A 13 2.04 5.99 -14.71
C ARG A 13 2.66 5.85 -13.32
N PHE A 14 1.95 6.30 -12.28
CA PHE A 14 2.23 5.93 -10.91
C PHE A 14 1.93 4.43 -10.74
N PHE A 15 2.83 3.58 -11.23
CA PHE A 15 2.77 2.16 -10.97
C PHE A 15 3.15 1.93 -9.51
N ARG A 16 2.30 1.21 -8.78
CA ARG A 16 2.61 0.69 -7.45
C ARG A 16 3.85 -0.19 -7.61
N ARG A 17 4.94 0.17 -6.94
CA ARG A 17 6.17 -0.60 -7.02
C ARG A 17 6.03 -1.82 -6.12
N PRO A 18 6.19 -3.04 -6.65
CA PRO A 18 6.28 -4.22 -5.80
C PRO A 18 7.48 -4.10 -4.86
N GLY A 19 7.36 -4.68 -3.67
CA GLY A 19 8.35 -4.58 -2.58
C GLY A 19 8.09 -3.47 -1.57
N CYS A 20 7.10 -2.60 -1.79
CA CYS A 20 6.72 -1.60 -0.79
C CYS A 20 5.86 -2.22 0.33
N VAL A 21 6.14 -1.78 1.57
CA VAL A 21 5.31 -2.06 2.73
C VAL A 21 4.23 -0.98 2.85
N TYR A 22 3.00 -1.43 3.05
CA TYR A 22 1.82 -0.60 3.23
C TYR A 22 1.27 -0.85 4.64
N HIS A 23 0.79 0.20 5.27
CA HIS A 23 0.21 0.19 6.61
C HIS A 23 -1.31 0.23 6.50
N LEU A 24 -1.98 -0.74 7.13
CA LEU A 24 -3.44 -0.83 7.16
C LEU A 24 -3.99 -0.03 8.33
N TYR A 25 -4.98 0.80 8.05
CA TYR A 25 -5.72 1.59 9.03
C TYR A 25 -7.22 1.35 8.91
N CYS A 26 -7.93 1.53 10.03
CA CYS A 26 -9.40 1.46 10.07
C CYS A 26 -10.00 2.86 10.20
N ARG A 27 -10.93 3.21 9.33
CA ARG A 27 -11.73 4.43 9.50
C ARG A 27 -12.74 4.24 10.64
N PRO A 28 -13.23 5.33 11.25
CA PRO A 28 -14.32 5.26 12.23
C PRO A 28 -15.59 4.64 11.66
N ASP A 29 -15.77 4.71 10.33
CA ASP A 29 -16.84 4.09 9.56
C ASP A 29 -16.73 2.54 9.44
N GLY A 30 -15.62 1.94 9.90
CA GLY A 30 -15.34 0.50 9.78
C GLY A 30 -14.66 0.10 8.46
N SER A 31 -14.60 1.02 7.50
CA SER A 31 -13.87 0.87 6.24
C SER A 31 -12.35 0.82 6.46
N ARG A 32 -11.65 -0.17 5.85
CA ARG A 32 -10.19 -0.36 5.99
C ARG A 32 -9.46 0.19 4.77
N TYR A 33 -8.33 0.85 4.96
CA TYR A 33 -7.54 1.40 3.86
C TYR A 33 -6.03 1.26 4.09
N LEU A 34 -5.30 1.15 2.98
CA LEU A 34 -3.85 1.04 2.95
C LEU A 34 -3.21 2.41 2.76
N SER A 35 -2.23 2.72 3.58
CA SER A 35 -1.38 3.91 3.47
C SER A 35 0.07 3.50 3.30
N LEU A 36 0.88 4.34 2.68
CA LEU A 36 2.34 4.16 2.64
C LEU A 36 3.01 4.67 3.93
N LEU A 37 2.29 5.47 4.74
CA LEU A 37 2.85 6.08 5.95
C LEU A 37 2.67 5.17 7.16
N ALA A 38 3.76 4.93 7.88
CA ALA A 38 3.78 4.22 9.15
C ALA A 38 3.16 5.07 10.26
N PRO A 39 2.60 4.48 11.34
CA PRO A 39 2.04 5.24 12.46
C PRO A 39 3.08 6.19 13.09
N ALA A 40 4.37 5.82 13.06
CA ALA A 40 5.47 6.66 13.51
C ALA A 40 5.71 7.89 12.62
N ASP A 41 5.42 7.80 11.32
CA ASP A 41 5.60 8.90 10.36
C ASP A 41 4.53 10.00 10.53
N TRP A 42 3.40 9.65 11.17
CA TRP A 42 2.36 10.60 11.58
C TRP A 42 2.74 11.47 12.80
N GLN A 43 4.02 11.52 13.18
CA GLN A 43 4.53 12.34 14.29
C GLN A 43 3.79 12.09 15.62
N GLY A 44 3.32 10.86 15.83
CA GLY A 44 2.58 10.47 17.05
C GLY A 44 1.08 10.70 17.02
N CYS A 45 0.52 11.30 15.96
CA CYS A 45 -0.92 11.57 15.82
C CYS A 45 -1.50 10.87 14.57
N PRO A 46 -1.52 9.52 14.52
CA PRO A 46 -2.18 8.83 13.42
C PRO A 46 -3.69 9.12 13.46
N PRO A 47 -4.32 9.48 12.32
CA PRO A 47 -5.74 9.84 12.28
C PRO A 47 -6.67 8.65 12.56
N HIS A 48 -6.15 7.43 12.45
CA HIS A 48 -6.94 6.20 12.45
C HIS A 48 -6.19 5.07 13.17
N PRO A 49 -6.91 4.16 13.85
CA PRO A 49 -6.32 3.00 14.50
C PRO A 49 -5.56 2.12 13.50
N TYR A 50 -4.33 1.78 13.88
CA TYR A 50 -3.43 0.94 13.10
C TYR A 50 -3.75 -0.54 13.29
N LEU A 51 -3.96 -1.26 12.18
CA LEU A 51 -4.33 -2.68 12.18
C LEU A 51 -3.17 -3.63 11.85
N GLY A 52 -2.12 -3.14 11.19
CA GLY A 52 -0.98 -3.95 10.77
C GLY A 52 -0.34 -3.47 9.47
N PHE A 53 0.62 -4.21 8.95
CA PHE A 53 1.32 -3.88 7.72
C PHE A 53 1.29 -5.03 6.71
N TRP A 54 1.15 -4.68 5.44
CA TRP A 54 1.05 -5.59 4.31
C TRP A 54 2.14 -5.27 3.31
N ARG A 55 2.76 -6.30 2.74
CA ARG A 55 3.76 -6.13 1.68
C ARG A 55 3.10 -6.34 0.34
N LEU A 56 3.40 -5.45 -0.60
CA LEU A 56 3.01 -5.65 -1.99
C LEU A 56 4.02 -6.58 -2.65
N GLU A 57 3.60 -7.79 -2.99
CA GLU A 57 4.44 -8.78 -3.67
C GLU A 57 4.64 -8.40 -5.15
N ASN A 58 5.60 -9.06 -5.82
CA ASN A 58 5.87 -8.87 -7.25
C ASN A 58 4.67 -9.18 -8.14
N ASP A 59 3.78 -10.05 -7.68
CA ASP A 59 2.51 -10.42 -8.30
C ASP A 59 1.41 -9.35 -8.14
N MET A 60 1.71 -8.19 -7.52
CA MET A 60 0.74 -7.16 -7.13
C MET A 60 -0.29 -7.60 -6.07
N SER A 61 -0.10 -8.78 -5.49
CA SER A 61 -0.89 -9.30 -4.38
C SER A 61 -0.41 -8.70 -3.04
N PHE A 62 -1.35 -8.38 -2.15
CA PHE A 62 -1.05 -7.90 -0.80
C PHE A 62 -0.89 -9.08 0.14
N SER A 63 0.33 -9.33 0.60
CA SER A 63 0.59 -10.35 1.62
C SER A 63 0.54 -9.71 3.00
N ARG A 64 -0.30 -10.28 3.87
CA ARG A 64 -0.34 -9.92 5.28
C ARG A 64 0.98 -10.28 5.91
N VAL A 65 1.76 -9.28 6.32
CA VAL A 65 2.91 -9.53 7.19
C VAL A 65 2.38 -9.54 8.61
N ALA A 66 1.57 -10.55 8.91
CA ALA A 66 1.01 -10.73 10.24
C ALA A 66 2.15 -11.10 11.20
N GLY A 67 2.21 -10.43 12.36
CA GLY A 67 2.77 -11.07 13.55
C GLY A 67 2.01 -12.38 13.86
N PRO A 68 2.55 -13.27 14.69
CA PRO A 68 2.31 -14.73 14.67
C PRO A 68 0.87 -15.27 14.92
N GLU A 69 -0.21 -14.51 14.73
CA GLU A 69 -1.58 -14.93 15.08
C GLU A 69 -2.63 -14.72 13.97
N THR A 70 -2.29 -14.90 12.69
CA THR A 70 -3.34 -15.17 11.67
C THR A 70 -2.78 -15.95 10.47
N ALA A 71 -2.34 -17.18 10.72
CA ALA A 71 -2.28 -18.23 9.70
C ALA A 71 -3.30 -19.30 10.08
N ARG A 72 -4.58 -18.93 10.10
CA ARG A 72 -5.72 -19.85 10.11
C ARG A 72 -6.75 -19.29 9.13
N ALA A 73 -7.31 -20.17 8.30
CA ALA A 73 -8.05 -19.94 7.05
C ALA A 73 -7.11 -19.76 5.84
N THR A 74 -6.90 -20.73 4.95
CA THR A 74 -7.82 -21.78 4.48
C THR A 74 -7.10 -23.12 4.28
N ASP A 75 -7.41 -24.11 5.12
CA ASP A 75 -7.33 -25.55 4.84
C ASP A 75 -8.79 -26.01 4.64
N GLY A 76 -9.09 -26.68 3.53
CA GLY A 76 -10.44 -26.96 3.01
C GLY A 76 -10.83 -25.95 1.93
N GLU A 77 -10.98 -26.30 0.66
CA GLU A 77 -11.51 -27.53 0.04
C GLU A 77 -10.82 -27.82 -1.31
#